data_AF-A0A7V1K3S8-F1
#
_entry.id   AF-A0A7V1K3S8-F1
#
_cell.length_a   1.000
_cell.length_b   1.000
_cell.length_c   1.000
_cell.angle_alpha   90.00
_cell.angle_beta   90.00
_cell.angle_gamma   90.00
#
_symmetry.space_group_name_H-M   'P 1'
#
loop_
_entity.id
_entity.type
_entity.pdbx_description
1 polymer ?
#
loop_
_entity_poly.entity_id
_entity_poly.type
_entity_poly.pdbx_seq_one_letter_code
_entity_poly.pdbx_strand_id
1 'polypeptide(L)'
;MTGNITKETTAQYQKEQAVLLAKSYTELAIMAVTANDRSVDCIEDIDGVNILGSSSSSGEGYRVRTRIAYIGSEDFSNCSGSRVLNTVNVVTPESSLNIIVDVYVEYKELDNSTSEYITYHRRTLQKI
;
A
#
# COMPACT_ATOMS: atom_id res chain seq x y z
N MET A 1 -26.51 8.32 27.39
CA MET A 1 -26.24 7.12 26.57
C MET A 1 -26.09 7.51 25.10
N THR A 2 -25.22 8.50 24.83
CA THR A 2 -25.07 9.18 23.53
C THR A 2 -23.59 9.27 23.12
N GLY A 3 -22.67 9.40 24.10
CA GLY A 3 -21.23 9.41 23.86
C GLY A 3 -20.60 8.07 23.46
N ASN A 4 -21.26 6.93 23.74
CA ASN A 4 -20.74 5.62 23.29
C ASN A 4 -21.05 5.38 21.80
N ILE A 5 -22.22 5.82 21.33
CA ILE A 5 -22.62 5.68 19.92
C ILE A 5 -21.72 6.53 19.03
N THR A 6 -21.38 7.76 19.45
CA THR A 6 -20.50 8.65 18.68
C THR A 6 -19.08 8.09 18.53
N LYS A 7 -18.56 7.44 19.58
CA LYS A 7 -17.22 6.81 19.54
C LYS A 7 -17.17 5.58 18.65
N GLU A 8 -18.24 4.78 18.66
CA GLU A 8 -18.33 3.61 17.78
C GLU A 8 -18.43 4.03 16.31
N THR A 9 -19.20 5.08 16.00
CA THR A 9 -19.29 5.62 14.63
C THR A 9 -17.98 6.23 14.13
N THR A 10 -17.18 6.90 14.98
CA THR A 10 -15.90 7.47 14.55
C THR A 10 -14.87 6.39 14.27
N ALA A 11 -14.77 5.37 15.12
CA ALA A 11 -13.88 4.24 14.89
C ALA A 11 -14.25 3.47 13.60
N GLN A 12 -15.56 3.28 13.36
CA GLN A 12 -16.04 2.67 12.12
C GLN A 12 -15.67 3.51 10.88
N TYR A 13 -15.91 4.82 10.93
CA TYR A 13 -15.53 5.73 9.85
C TYR A 13 -14.02 5.68 9.57
N GLN A 14 -13.16 5.67 10.61
CA GLN A 14 -11.72 5.60 10.41
C GLN A 14 -11.28 4.31 9.71
N LYS A 15 -11.91 3.19 10.07
CA LYS A 15 -11.67 1.91 9.41
C LYS A 15 -12.10 1.93 7.95
N GLU A 16 -13.27 2.47 7.65
CA GLU A 16 -13.77 2.59 6.27
C GLU A 16 -12.85 3.49 5.42
N GLN A 17 -12.37 4.60 5.99
CA GLN A 17 -11.38 5.47 5.34
C GLN A 17 -10.06 4.74 5.08
N ALA A 18 -9.55 3.96 6.05
CA ALA A 18 -8.34 3.17 5.85
C ALA A 18 -8.49 2.13 4.73
N VAL A 19 -9.66 1.49 4.65
CA VAL A 19 -10.00 0.55 3.56
C VAL A 19 -10.00 1.29 2.22
N LEU A 20 -10.66 2.45 2.12
CA LEU A 20 -10.73 3.23 0.89
C LEU A 20 -9.34 3.69 0.43
N LEU A 21 -8.51 4.18 1.34
CA LEU A 21 -7.12 4.55 1.04
C LEU A 21 -6.31 3.36 0.55
N ALA A 22 -6.46 2.19 1.18
CA ALA A 22 -5.79 1.00 0.69
C ALA A 22 -6.23 0.65 -0.73
N LYS A 23 -7.50 0.88 -1.10
CA LYS A 23 -7.96 0.67 -2.48
C LYS A 23 -7.39 1.68 -3.46
N SER A 24 -7.40 2.97 -3.11
CA SER A 24 -6.86 3.99 -4.02
C SER A 24 -5.37 3.81 -4.27
N TYR A 25 -4.59 3.46 -3.23
CA TYR A 25 -3.16 3.22 -3.37
C TYR A 25 -2.85 1.92 -4.12
N THR A 26 -3.70 0.87 -4.02
CA THR A 26 -3.53 -0.31 -4.90
C THR A 26 -3.69 0.07 -6.37
N GLU A 27 -4.70 0.86 -6.72
CA GLU A 27 -4.92 1.28 -8.12
C GLU A 27 -3.80 2.22 -8.59
N LEU A 28 -3.37 3.15 -7.73
CA LEU A 28 -2.26 4.03 -8.03
C LEU A 28 -0.96 3.26 -8.31
N ALA A 29 -0.67 2.24 -7.49
CA ALA A 29 0.50 1.39 -7.68
C ALA A 29 0.43 0.61 -9.00
N ILE A 30 -0.72 0.03 -9.33
CA ILE A 30 -0.91 -0.67 -10.60
C ILE A 30 -0.69 0.30 -11.78
N MET A 31 -1.31 1.48 -11.75
CA MET A 31 -1.13 2.49 -12.79
C MET A 31 0.33 2.93 -12.93
N ALA A 32 1.01 3.20 -11.81
CA ALA A 32 2.41 3.60 -11.80
C ALA A 32 3.30 2.52 -12.43
N VAL A 33 3.09 1.26 -12.07
CA VAL A 33 3.87 0.13 -12.61
C VAL A 33 3.55 -0.15 -14.09
N THR A 34 2.33 0.15 -14.55
CA THR A 34 1.97 0.04 -15.98
C THR A 34 2.54 1.17 -16.83
N ALA A 35 2.68 2.37 -16.26
CA ALA A 35 3.19 3.54 -16.97
C ALA A 35 4.73 3.65 -16.96
N ASN A 36 5.39 2.95 -16.03
CA ASN A 36 6.83 3.00 -15.88
C ASN A 36 7.57 2.05 -16.84
N ASP A 37 8.69 2.54 -17.39
CA ASP A 37 9.60 1.73 -18.21
C ASP A 37 10.57 0.95 -17.30
N ARG A 38 10.35 -0.36 -17.23
CA ARG A 38 11.04 -1.27 -16.32
C ARG A 38 12.47 -1.58 -16.76
N SER A 39 12.81 -1.30 -18.02
CA SER A 39 14.18 -1.46 -18.51
C SER A 39 15.13 -0.43 -17.89
N VAL A 40 14.59 0.68 -17.38
CA VAL A 40 15.35 1.81 -16.82
C VAL A 40 15.32 1.83 -15.30
N ASP A 41 14.14 1.76 -14.68
CA ASP A 41 13.97 1.80 -13.22
C ASP A 41 12.70 1.06 -12.77
N CYS A 42 12.62 0.65 -11.51
CA CYS A 42 11.52 -0.14 -10.97
C CYS A 42 10.86 0.57 -9.78
N ILE A 43 9.54 0.73 -9.85
CA ILE A 43 8.78 1.35 -8.75
C ILE A 43 8.56 0.31 -7.66
N GLU A 44 9.20 0.48 -6.52
CA GLU A 44 9.18 -0.51 -5.45
C GLU A 44 8.32 -0.08 -4.26
N ASP A 45 8.29 1.22 -3.97
CA ASP A 45 7.60 1.77 -2.83
C ASP A 45 6.84 3.05 -3.19
N ILE A 46 5.60 3.17 -2.72
CA ILE A 46 4.77 4.37 -2.85
C ILE A 46 4.19 4.68 -1.46
N ASP A 47 4.80 5.63 -0.78
CA ASP A 47 4.47 5.98 0.60
C ASP A 47 3.72 7.32 0.68
N GLY A 48 2.79 7.39 1.63
CA GLY A 48 2.06 8.60 1.99
C GLY A 48 2.08 8.79 3.50
N VAL A 49 2.42 9.99 3.96
CA VAL A 49 2.46 10.33 5.39
C VAL A 49 1.50 11.49 5.65
N ASN A 50 0.83 11.47 6.81
CA ASN A 50 -0.13 12.50 7.22
C ASN A 50 -1.31 12.70 6.25
N ILE A 51 -1.75 11.62 5.61
CA ILE A 51 -2.91 11.68 4.72
C ILE A 51 -4.15 11.99 5.57
N LEU A 52 -4.91 13.03 5.19
CA LEU A 52 -6.10 13.51 5.89
C LEU A 52 -5.84 13.90 7.37
N GLY A 53 -4.60 14.29 7.69
CA GLY A 53 -4.18 14.70 9.02
C GLY A 53 -3.39 16.01 9.01
N SER A 54 -3.32 16.68 10.15
CA SER A 54 -2.66 17.98 10.32
C SER A 54 -1.22 17.87 10.83
N SER A 55 -0.83 16.77 11.49
CA SER A 55 0.54 16.60 11.98
C SER A 55 0.97 15.13 12.18
N SER A 56 2.22 14.82 11.81
CA SER A 56 2.85 13.49 12.02
C SER A 56 3.15 13.19 13.48
N SER A 57 3.23 14.22 14.33
CA SER A 57 3.62 14.11 15.74
C SER A 57 2.45 13.76 16.65
N SER A 58 1.22 14.15 16.32
CA SER A 58 0.01 13.80 17.09
C SER A 58 -0.54 12.41 16.74
N GLY A 59 -0.07 11.79 15.66
CA GLY A 59 -0.67 10.56 15.12
C GLY A 59 -2.05 10.79 14.49
N GLU A 60 -2.39 12.05 14.21
CA GLU A 60 -3.61 12.43 13.51
C GLU A 60 -3.40 12.23 12.01
N GLY A 61 -4.16 11.29 11.44
CA GLY A 61 -4.16 10.98 10.02
C GLY A 61 -3.79 9.53 9.72
N TYR A 62 -3.59 9.26 8.43
CA TYR A 62 -3.23 7.94 7.93
C TYR A 62 -1.81 7.97 7.37
N ARG A 63 -1.04 6.93 7.71
CA ARG A 63 0.22 6.60 7.07
C ARG A 63 -0.02 5.43 6.13
N VAL A 64 0.24 5.62 4.85
CA VAL A 64 0.11 4.58 3.82
C VAL A 64 1.49 4.14 3.39
N ARG A 65 1.76 2.85 3.41
CA ARG A 65 2.98 2.24 2.90
C ARG A 65 2.63 1.23 1.84
N THR A 66 3.00 1.50 0.60
CA THR A 66 2.73 0.58 -0.53
C THR A 66 4.02 -0.05 -0.97
N ARG A 67 4.04 -1.37 -1.03
CA ARG A 67 5.18 -2.18 -1.42
C ARG A 67 4.82 -2.97 -2.66
N ILE A 68 5.64 -2.86 -3.69
CA ILE A 68 5.46 -3.56 -4.95
C ILE A 68 6.57 -4.58 -5.07
N ALA A 69 6.18 -5.81 -5.38
CA ALA A 69 7.10 -6.91 -5.63
C ALA A 69 6.80 -7.52 -7.00
N TYR A 70 7.85 -7.95 -7.69
CA TYR A 70 7.82 -8.35 -9.09
C TYR A 70 8.06 -9.85 -9.23
N ILE A 71 7.32 -10.48 -10.15
CA ILE A 71 7.43 -11.89 -10.52
C ILE A 71 7.42 -11.97 -12.06
N GLY A 72 8.52 -12.41 -12.66
CA GLY A 72 8.65 -12.55 -14.12
C GLY A 72 10.04 -13.05 -14.52
N SER A 73 10.30 -13.11 -15.82
CA SER A 73 11.57 -13.60 -16.39
C SER A 73 12.37 -12.57 -17.19
N GLU A 74 11.98 -11.29 -17.24
CA GLU A 74 12.63 -10.32 -18.14
C GLU A 74 12.98 -8.99 -17.45
N ASP A 75 14.23 -8.54 -17.68
CA ASP A 75 14.80 -7.21 -17.43
C ASP A 75 14.49 -6.52 -16.08
N PHE A 76 14.81 -7.19 -14.97
CA PHE A 76 14.89 -6.55 -13.65
C PHE A 76 16.31 -6.11 -13.27
N SER A 77 17.21 -5.93 -14.24
CA SER A 77 18.63 -5.65 -14.00
C SER A 77 18.87 -4.41 -13.13
N ASN A 78 17.93 -3.46 -13.18
CA ASN A 78 17.96 -2.21 -12.42
C ASN A 78 17.01 -2.19 -11.21
N CYS A 79 16.22 -3.25 -10.96
CA CYS A 79 15.41 -3.35 -9.75
C CYS A 79 16.22 -3.88 -8.56
N SER A 80 15.83 -3.53 -7.34
CA SER A 80 16.34 -4.15 -6.12
C SER A 80 16.01 -5.64 -6.10
N GLY A 81 17.05 -6.48 -5.97
CA GLY A 81 16.89 -7.93 -5.85
C GLY A 81 16.05 -8.37 -4.62
N SER A 82 15.79 -7.47 -3.67
CA SER A 82 14.89 -7.73 -2.54
C SER A 82 13.39 -7.66 -2.90
N ARG A 83 13.06 -7.02 -4.04
CA ARG A 83 11.70 -6.83 -4.54
C ARG A 83 11.37 -7.72 -5.73
N VAL A 84 12.37 -8.39 -6.30
CA VAL A 84 12.21 -9.44 -7.31
C VAL A 84 12.08 -10.77 -6.58
N LEU A 85 10.86 -11.32 -6.55
CA LEU A 85 10.56 -12.55 -5.80
C LEU A 85 10.97 -13.83 -6.54
N ASN A 86 11.51 -13.69 -7.73
CA ASN A 86 11.92 -14.79 -8.57
C ASN A 86 13.31 -14.57 -9.17
N THR A 87 14.25 -15.46 -8.87
CA THR A 87 15.63 -15.43 -9.37
C THR A 87 15.91 -16.48 -10.46
N VAL A 88 14.93 -17.30 -10.81
CA VAL A 88 15.03 -18.38 -11.81
C VAL A 88 14.02 -18.11 -12.91
N ASN A 89 14.39 -18.12 -14.19
CA ASN A 89 13.50 -17.80 -15.32
C ASN A 89 12.10 -18.44 -15.22
N VAL A 90 11.12 -17.71 -14.68
CA VAL A 90 9.72 -18.12 -14.66
C VAL A 90 9.17 -17.70 -16.01
N VAL A 91 9.27 -18.60 -16.97
CA VAL A 91 8.78 -18.38 -18.32
C VAL A 91 7.26 -18.38 -18.27
N THR A 92 6.67 -17.19 -18.30
CA THR A 92 5.22 -16.98 -18.38
C THR A 92 4.86 -16.51 -19.79
N PRO A 93 4.63 -17.44 -20.74
CA PRO A 93 4.41 -17.09 -22.16
C PRO A 93 3.16 -16.23 -22.41
N GLU A 94 2.26 -16.14 -21.44
CA GLU A 94 0.99 -15.42 -21.51
C GLU A 94 0.99 -14.06 -20.75
N SER A 95 2.08 -13.72 -20.05
CA SER A 95 2.34 -12.38 -19.49
C SER A 95 3.76 -12.34 -19.00
N SER A 96 4.52 -11.37 -19.50
CA SER A 96 5.91 -11.16 -19.12
C SER A 96 6.06 -10.68 -17.67
N LEU A 97 4.99 -10.19 -17.03
CA LEU A 97 5.06 -9.66 -15.67
C LEU A 97 3.81 -9.85 -14.81
N ASN A 98 4.02 -10.39 -13.61
CA ASN A 98 3.07 -10.32 -12.52
C ASN A 98 3.64 -9.46 -11.39
N ILE A 99 2.78 -8.71 -10.70
CA ILE A 99 3.16 -7.97 -9.50
C ILE A 99 2.31 -8.36 -8.30
N ILE A 100 2.90 -8.22 -7.13
CA ILE A 100 2.23 -8.24 -5.86
C ILE A 100 2.30 -6.83 -5.28
N VAL A 101 1.13 -6.27 -5.00
CA VAL A 101 1.00 -4.96 -4.35
C VAL A 101 0.49 -5.17 -2.94
N ASP A 102 1.33 -4.82 -1.97
CA ASP A 102 1.02 -4.82 -0.54
C ASP A 102 0.83 -3.39 -0.06
N VAL A 103 -0.37 -3.04 0.39
CA VAL A 103 -0.67 -1.73 0.96
C VAL A 103 -0.96 -1.87 2.45
N TYR A 104 -0.23 -1.11 3.26
CA TYR A 104 -0.42 -0.99 4.70
C TYR A 104 -0.91 0.41 5.01
N VAL A 105 -2.08 0.53 5.62
CA VAL A 105 -2.64 1.80 6.08
C VAL A 105 -2.68 1.79 7.59
N GLU A 106 -1.97 2.72 8.21
CA GLU A 106 -1.81 2.82 9.64
C GLU A 106 -2.43 4.11 10.15
N TYR A 107 -3.22 4.02 11.22
CA TYR A 107 -3.85 5.17 11.86
C TYR A 107 -3.95 4.95 13.37
N LYS A 108 -4.14 6.05 14.10
CA LYS A 108 -4.49 6.01 15.53
C LYS A 108 -5.93 6.44 15.74
N GLU A 109 -6.50 6.00 16.84
CA GLU A 109 -7.79 6.52 17.28
C GLU A 109 -7.65 8.01 17.62
N LEU A 110 -8.59 8.82 17.13
CA LEU A 110 -8.60 10.28 17.30
C LEU A 110 -8.61 10.71 18.78
N ASP A 111 -9.24 9.92 19.64
CA ASP A 111 -9.38 10.21 21.08
C ASP A 111 -8.19 9.72 21.92
N ASN A 112 -7.22 9.00 21.33
CA ASN A 112 -6.10 8.41 22.06
C ASN A 112 -4.82 8.41 21.22
N SER A 113 -4.12 9.54 21.20
CA SER A 113 -2.84 9.70 20.48
C SER A 113 -1.70 8.84 21.03
N THR A 114 -1.84 8.31 22.25
CA THR A 114 -0.92 7.33 22.86
C THR A 114 -1.23 5.88 22.51
N SER A 115 -2.32 5.62 21.77
CA SER A 115 -2.67 4.28 21.30
C SER A 115 -1.65 3.74 20.30
N GLU A 116 -1.57 2.41 20.23
CA GLU A 116 -0.83 1.71 19.19
C GLU A 116 -1.46 1.97 17.82
N TYR A 117 -0.64 1.90 16.77
CA TYR A 117 -1.14 2.05 15.41
C TYR A 117 -2.01 0.86 15.03
N ILE A 118 -3.23 1.14 14.60
CA ILE A 118 -4.09 0.16 13.95
C ILE A 118 -3.62 0.06 12.50
N THR A 119 -3.29 -1.15 12.06
CA THR A 119 -2.81 -1.42 10.69
C THR A 119 -3.86 -2.18 9.90
N TYR A 120 -4.33 -1.59 8.80
CA TYR A 120 -5.08 -2.29 7.77
C TYR A 120 -4.14 -2.71 6.65
N HIS A 121 -4.11 -4.00 6.32
CA HIS A 121 -3.29 -4.53 5.22
C HIS A 121 -4.17 -5.07 4.11
N ARG A 122 -3.80 -4.75 2.87
CA ARG A 122 -4.39 -5.33 1.67
C ARG A 122 -3.29 -5.78 0.71
N ARG A 123 -3.35 -7.05 0.30
CA ARG A 123 -2.52 -7.62 -0.76
C ARG A 123 -3.35 -7.83 -2.03
N THR A 124 -2.81 -7.43 -3.17
CA THR A 124 -3.39 -7.70 -4.49
C THR A 124 -2.32 -8.29 -5.41
N LEU A 125 -2.66 -9.33 -6.16
CA LEU A 125 -1.82 -9.89 -7.21
C LEU A 125 -2.41 -9.46 -8.56
N GLN A 126 -1.61 -8.82 -9.39
CA GLN A 126 -2.04 -8.31 -10.68
C GLN A 126 -1.14 -8.85 -11.79
N LYS A 127 -1.77 -9.42 -12.81
CA LYS A 127 -1.12 -9.76 -14.08
C LYS A 127 -1.10 -8.52 -14.96
N ILE A 128 0.07 -8.17 -15.51
CA ILE A 128 0.26 -6.99 -16.35
C ILE A 128 0.65 -7.41 -17.77
#